data_AF-A0A853F451-F1
#
_entry.id   AF-A0A853F451-F1
#
_cell.length_a   1.000
_cell.length_b   1.000
_cell.length_c   1.000
_cell.angle_alpha   90.00
_cell.angle_beta   90.00
_cell.angle_gamma   90.00
#
_symmetry.space_group_name_H-M   'P 1'
#
loop_
_entity.id
_entity.type
_entity.pdbx_description
1 polymer ?
#
loop_
_entity_poly.entity_id
_entity_poly.type
_entity_poly.pdbx_seq_one_letter_code
_entity_poly.pdbx_strand_id
1 'polypeptide(L)'
;MPPQALYPIELDRNVDGVVPTIGDITLNWGDILNAIEDNSNGTVTVATTGVENNQEVSLVINQKTYTGTVTSNSATITVAATDLQALTHGQTYSYKVNIKDTAGNPAIEKIGDFKVDTVAPTVTITDNEDATTKAGEEIIFTFAFNEAVTEFTKDDIVITNGAIKNGADLVLVTTGVNANKAYTLIVVPNTDTEGNLEEALLLINL
;
A
#
# COMPACT_ATOMS: atom_id res chain seq x y z
N MET A 1 -57.99 49.50 -24.10
CA MET A 1 -56.94 48.49 -23.89
C MET A 1 -57.19 47.80 -22.56
N PRO A 2 -57.23 46.46 -22.48
CA PRO A 2 -57.23 45.80 -21.18
C PRO A 2 -55.90 46.06 -20.46
N PRO A 3 -55.88 46.10 -19.11
CA PRO A 3 -54.64 46.24 -18.34
C PRO A 3 -53.72 45.05 -18.63
N GLN A 4 -52.45 45.34 -18.93
CA GLN A 4 -51.40 44.31 -18.97
C GLN A 4 -51.20 43.78 -17.56
N ALA A 5 -51.42 42.48 -17.35
CA ALA A 5 -51.03 41.82 -16.11
C ALA A 5 -49.50 41.79 -16.05
N LEU A 6 -48.92 42.42 -15.03
CA LEU A 6 -47.53 42.21 -14.67
C LEU A 6 -47.43 40.78 -14.13
N TYR A 7 -46.84 39.87 -14.90
CA TYR A 7 -46.42 38.58 -14.37
C TYR A 7 -45.38 38.86 -13.28
N PRO A 8 -45.56 38.39 -12.03
CA PRO A 8 -44.51 38.47 -11.04
C PRO A 8 -43.29 37.71 -11.58
N ILE A 9 -42.14 38.37 -11.60
CA ILE A 9 -40.87 37.67 -11.70
C ILE A 9 -40.77 36.85 -10.42
N GLU A 10 -41.00 35.54 -10.50
CA GLU A 10 -40.59 34.66 -9.43
C GLU A 10 -39.07 34.73 -9.37
N LEU A 11 -38.55 35.45 -8.37
CA LEU A 11 -37.18 35.29 -7.95
C LEU A 11 -37.03 33.81 -7.60
N ASP A 12 -36.32 33.07 -8.45
CA ASP A 12 -35.88 31.72 -8.11
C ASP A 12 -35.01 31.84 -6.86
N ARG A 13 -35.60 31.50 -5.71
CA ARG A 13 -34.94 31.58 -4.39
C ARG A 13 -34.03 30.38 -4.13
N ASN A 14 -33.73 29.56 -5.15
CA ASN A 14 -33.07 28.28 -4.98
C ASN A 14 -31.65 28.19 -5.57
N VAL A 15 -31.02 29.32 -5.90
CA VAL A 15 -29.57 29.34 -6.16
C VAL A 15 -28.84 29.33 -4.83
N ASP A 16 -28.58 28.12 -4.33
CA ASP A 16 -27.55 27.92 -3.33
C ASP A 16 -26.17 28.15 -3.99
N GLY A 17 -25.47 29.18 -3.53
CA GLY A 17 -24.14 29.54 -4.02
C GLY A 17 -23.00 28.96 -3.18
N VAL A 18 -23.29 28.18 -2.13
CA VAL A 18 -22.27 27.50 -1.35
C VAL A 18 -21.74 26.33 -2.18
N VAL A 19 -20.45 26.38 -2.53
CA VAL A 19 -19.81 25.27 -3.24
C VAL A 19 -19.32 24.26 -2.20
N PRO A 20 -19.84 23.03 -2.18
CA PRO A 20 -19.37 22.00 -1.26
C PRO A 20 -17.94 21.59 -1.58
N THR A 21 -17.17 21.23 -0.55
CA THR A 21 -15.81 20.70 -0.74
C THR A 21 -15.56 19.43 0.07
N ILE A 22 -14.67 18.59 -0.47
CA ILE A 22 -14.12 17.42 0.20
C ILE A 22 -12.75 17.80 0.79
N GLY A 23 -12.64 17.72 2.10
CA GLY A 23 -11.41 17.96 2.86
C GLY A 23 -10.54 16.72 2.96
N ASP A 24 -9.93 16.50 4.13
CA ASP A 24 -9.10 15.33 4.38
C ASP A 24 -9.88 14.03 4.27
N ILE A 25 -9.21 13.02 3.72
CA ILE A 25 -9.71 11.65 3.63
C ILE A 25 -8.73 10.79 4.41
N THR A 26 -9.20 10.10 5.43
CA THR A 26 -8.38 9.23 6.28
C THR A 26 -8.89 7.81 6.15
N LEU A 27 -8.03 6.94 5.63
CA LEU A 27 -8.21 5.50 5.61
C LEU A 27 -7.59 4.99 6.92
N ASN A 28 -8.33 4.24 7.74
CA ASN A 28 -7.78 3.76 9.01
C ASN A 28 -6.66 2.73 8.84
N TRP A 29 -6.49 2.17 7.64
CA TRP A 29 -5.36 1.32 7.24
C TRP A 29 -4.19 2.12 6.61
N GLY A 30 -4.29 3.45 6.52
CA GLY A 30 -3.23 4.28 5.94
C GLY A 30 -2.95 4.00 4.46
N ASP A 31 -1.68 4.16 4.07
CA ASP A 31 -1.23 4.04 2.67
C ASP A 31 -1.05 2.59 2.21
N ILE A 32 -0.91 1.65 3.15
CA ILE A 32 -0.69 0.23 2.89
C ILE A 32 -1.67 -0.58 3.73
N LEU A 33 -2.62 -1.24 3.06
CA LEU A 33 -3.50 -2.22 3.69
C LEU A 33 -2.74 -3.52 3.93
N ASN A 34 -2.52 -3.88 5.20
CA ASN A 34 -1.81 -5.11 5.57
C ASN A 34 -2.73 -6.28 5.98
N ALA A 35 -2.12 -7.45 6.20
CA ALA A 35 -2.81 -8.70 6.55
C ALA A 35 -3.53 -8.67 7.92
N ILE A 36 -3.24 -7.70 8.78
CA ILE A 36 -3.94 -7.54 10.07
C ILE A 36 -5.14 -6.60 9.88
N GLU A 37 -4.98 -5.56 9.08
CA GLU A 37 -6.00 -4.55 8.83
C GLU A 37 -7.14 -5.09 7.94
N ASP A 38 -6.85 -5.91 6.94
CA ASP A 38 -7.86 -6.53 6.07
C ASP A 38 -8.74 -7.58 6.77
N ASN A 39 -8.33 -8.05 7.96
CA ASN A 39 -9.10 -8.96 8.81
C ASN A 39 -10.24 -8.27 9.56
N SER A 40 -10.38 -6.96 9.44
CA SER A 40 -11.44 -6.16 10.06
C SER A 40 -12.12 -5.25 9.04
N ASN A 41 -13.29 -4.74 9.40
CA ASN A 41 -13.92 -3.70 8.59
C ASN A 41 -13.05 -2.45 8.59
N GLY A 42 -12.71 -1.96 7.40
CA GLY A 42 -12.05 -0.68 7.21
C GLY A 42 -13.01 0.49 7.39
N THR A 43 -12.47 1.63 7.78
CA THR A 43 -13.21 2.89 7.91
C THR A 43 -12.51 3.99 7.15
N VAL A 44 -13.29 4.71 6.34
CA VAL A 44 -12.85 5.92 5.63
C VAL A 44 -13.58 7.10 6.22
N THR A 45 -12.83 8.04 6.77
CA THR A 45 -13.37 9.31 7.28
C THR A 45 -13.15 10.41 6.27
N VAL A 46 -14.20 11.15 5.95
CA VAL A 46 -14.20 12.21 4.94
C VAL A 46 -14.63 13.51 5.61
N ALA A 47 -13.72 14.49 5.69
CA ALA A 47 -14.07 15.84 6.12
C ALA A 47 -14.80 16.59 4.99
N THR A 48 -15.80 17.39 5.34
CA THR A 48 -16.60 18.16 4.38
C THR A 48 -16.76 19.60 4.81
N THR A 49 -16.94 20.52 3.87
CA THR A 49 -17.42 21.88 4.18
C THR A 49 -18.45 22.31 3.15
N GLY A 50 -19.42 23.12 3.58
CA GLY A 50 -20.53 23.53 2.72
C GLY A 50 -21.47 22.38 2.33
N VAL A 51 -21.56 21.34 3.18
CA VAL A 51 -22.45 20.19 2.97
C VAL A 51 -23.30 19.98 4.21
N GLU A 52 -24.61 19.93 4.06
CA GLU A 52 -25.53 19.73 5.18
C GLU A 52 -25.48 18.30 5.73
N ASN A 53 -25.92 18.14 6.98
CA ASN A 53 -26.10 16.81 7.56
C ASN A 53 -27.11 15.98 6.76
N ASN A 54 -26.89 14.66 6.77
CA ASN A 54 -27.66 13.65 6.04
C ASN A 54 -27.45 13.63 4.52
N GLN A 55 -26.53 14.43 3.97
CA GLN A 55 -26.09 14.23 2.59
C GLN A 55 -25.25 12.95 2.46
N GLU A 56 -25.44 12.24 1.35
CA GLU A 56 -24.76 10.98 1.07
C GLU A 56 -23.36 11.25 0.50
N VAL A 57 -22.36 10.61 1.10
CA VAL A 57 -20.99 10.55 0.59
C VAL A 57 -20.80 9.19 -0.06
N SER A 58 -20.29 9.18 -1.28
CA SER A 58 -19.95 7.94 -1.98
C SER A 58 -18.44 7.77 -2.07
N LEU A 59 -17.97 6.56 -1.80
CA LEU A 59 -16.60 6.10 -1.97
C LEU A 59 -16.61 4.96 -2.98
N VAL A 60 -15.75 5.02 -4.00
CA VAL A 60 -15.59 3.94 -4.96
C VAL A 60 -14.20 3.34 -4.82
N ILE A 61 -14.11 2.04 -4.52
CA ILE A 61 -12.88 1.24 -4.50
C ILE A 61 -13.12 0.00 -5.37
N ASN A 62 -12.21 -0.32 -6.28
CA ASN A 62 -12.33 -1.48 -7.17
C ASN A 62 -13.70 -1.57 -7.87
N GLN A 63 -14.22 -0.42 -8.36
CA GLN A 63 -15.55 -0.27 -8.99
C GLN A 63 -16.75 -0.53 -8.07
N LYS A 64 -16.53 -0.90 -6.80
CA LYS A 64 -17.59 -1.08 -5.81
C LYS A 64 -17.84 0.23 -5.06
N THR A 65 -19.12 0.59 -4.92
CA THR A 65 -19.55 1.80 -4.22
C THR A 65 -19.89 1.50 -2.77
N TYR A 66 -19.39 2.34 -1.88
CA TYR A 66 -19.68 2.39 -0.45
C TYR A 66 -20.28 3.76 -0.13
N THR A 67 -21.17 3.81 0.85
CA THR A 67 -21.83 5.06 1.23
C THR A 67 -21.73 5.34 2.71
N GLY A 68 -21.77 6.63 3.04
CA GLY A 68 -21.87 7.15 4.40
C GLY A 68 -22.68 8.44 4.37
N THR A 69 -22.99 8.99 5.54
CA THR A 69 -23.77 10.22 5.66
C THR A 69 -22.98 11.30 6.38
N VAL A 70 -23.11 12.53 5.92
CA VAL A 70 -22.51 13.68 6.61
C VAL A 70 -23.21 13.90 7.96
N THR A 71 -22.41 13.96 9.02
CA THR A 71 -22.79 14.41 10.35
C THR A 71 -21.70 15.33 10.87
N SER A 72 -22.04 16.58 11.17
CA SER A 72 -21.12 17.58 11.71
C SER A 72 -19.87 17.78 10.85
N ASN A 73 -20.06 18.05 9.55
CA ASN A 73 -18.98 18.30 8.59
C ASN A 73 -18.01 17.11 8.39
N SER A 74 -18.47 15.89 8.67
CA SER A 74 -17.69 14.66 8.48
C SER A 74 -18.61 13.50 8.10
N ALA A 75 -18.10 12.53 7.34
CA ALA A 75 -18.77 11.27 7.07
C ALA A 75 -17.83 10.10 7.34
N THR A 76 -18.37 9.02 7.87
CA THR A 76 -17.67 7.73 8.02
C THR A 76 -18.29 6.71 7.09
N ILE A 77 -17.44 6.07 6.29
CA ILE A 77 -17.83 5.02 5.34
C ILE A 77 -17.15 3.73 5.77
N THR A 78 -17.94 2.65 5.90
CA THR A 78 -17.43 1.33 6.27
C THR A 78 -17.19 0.50 5.02
N VAL A 79 -15.98 -0.07 4.91
CA VAL A 79 -15.62 -1.05 3.89
C VAL A 79 -15.53 -2.42 4.59
N ALA A 80 -16.31 -3.40 4.14
CA ALA A 80 -16.35 -4.71 4.78
C ALA A 80 -15.01 -5.43 4.66
N ALA A 81 -14.62 -6.18 5.70
CA ALA A 81 -13.40 -7.01 5.69
C ALA A 81 -13.34 -7.94 4.47
N THR A 82 -14.47 -8.53 4.07
CA THR A 82 -14.56 -9.41 2.89
C THR A 82 -14.23 -8.70 1.58
N ASP A 83 -14.48 -7.40 1.49
CA ASP A 83 -14.13 -6.63 0.30
C ASP A 83 -12.66 -6.24 0.30
N LEU A 84 -12.10 -5.90 1.47
CA LEU A 84 -10.67 -5.64 1.64
C LEU A 84 -9.85 -6.89 1.30
N GLN A 85 -10.27 -8.06 1.78
CA GLN A 85 -9.66 -9.36 1.49
C GLN A 85 -9.82 -9.80 0.02
N ALA A 86 -10.78 -9.22 -0.71
CA ALA A 86 -10.94 -9.46 -2.15
C ALA A 86 -9.97 -8.64 -3.01
N LEU A 87 -9.23 -7.71 -2.42
CA LEU A 87 -8.18 -6.95 -3.11
C LEU A 87 -6.92 -7.80 -3.25
N THR A 88 -6.24 -7.66 -4.39
CA THR A 88 -5.07 -8.47 -4.72
C THR A 88 -3.81 -7.92 -4.05
N HIS A 89 -3.09 -8.75 -3.30
CA HIS A 89 -1.75 -8.43 -2.76
C HIS A 89 -0.79 -7.93 -3.86
N GLY A 90 0.03 -6.94 -3.53
CA GLY A 90 1.01 -6.33 -4.42
C GLY A 90 0.42 -5.31 -5.39
N GLN A 91 -0.90 -5.12 -5.40
CA GLN A 91 -1.57 -4.15 -6.27
C GLN A 91 -1.83 -2.81 -5.57
N THR A 92 -1.85 -1.75 -6.38
CA THR A 92 -2.31 -0.41 -5.97
C THR A 92 -3.75 -0.21 -6.42
N TYR A 93 -4.60 0.26 -5.52
CA TYR A 93 -6.00 0.57 -5.79
C TYR A 93 -6.23 2.07 -5.66
N SER A 94 -6.94 2.66 -6.63
CA SER A 94 -7.45 4.02 -6.50
C SER A 94 -8.79 4.02 -5.77
N TYR A 95 -9.02 5.07 -4.99
CA TYR A 95 -10.32 5.39 -4.42
C TYR A 95 -10.80 6.74 -4.92
N LYS A 96 -12.12 6.89 -5.04
CA LYS A 96 -12.76 8.15 -5.45
C LYS A 96 -13.85 8.51 -4.48
N VAL A 97 -13.86 9.76 -4.02
CA VAL A 97 -14.89 10.29 -3.12
C VAL A 97 -15.68 11.37 -3.82
N ASN A 98 -17.00 11.23 -3.76
CA ASN A 98 -17.95 12.19 -4.33
C ASN A 98 -19.04 12.54 -3.32
N ILE A 99 -19.46 13.80 -3.36
CA ILE A 99 -20.49 14.35 -2.48
C ILE A 99 -21.24 15.49 -3.18
N LYS A 100 -22.50 15.67 -2.81
CA LYS A 100 -23.33 16.81 -3.22
C LYS A 100 -23.97 17.44 -1.98
N ASP A 101 -24.26 18.74 -2.06
CA ASP A 101 -25.08 19.42 -1.06
C ASP A 101 -26.58 19.16 -1.27
N THR A 102 -27.42 19.74 -0.40
CA THR A 102 -28.89 19.59 -0.48
C THR A 102 -29.49 20.22 -1.75
N ALA A 103 -28.85 21.26 -2.28
CA ALA A 103 -29.27 21.93 -3.53
C ALA A 103 -28.86 21.14 -4.79
N GLY A 104 -28.04 20.10 -4.63
CA GLY A 104 -27.56 19.24 -5.70
C GLY A 104 -26.27 19.72 -6.35
N ASN A 105 -25.60 20.74 -5.79
CA ASN A 105 -24.30 21.17 -6.26
C ASN A 105 -23.25 20.10 -5.93
N PRO A 106 -22.45 19.63 -6.90
CA PRO A 106 -21.39 18.67 -6.63
C PRO A 106 -20.12 19.33 -6.12
N ALA A 107 -19.44 18.67 -5.19
CA ALA A 107 -18.05 18.98 -4.89
C ALA A 107 -17.14 18.50 -6.03
N ILE A 108 -15.92 19.02 -6.07
CA ILE A 108 -14.86 18.45 -6.92
C ILE A 108 -14.50 17.06 -6.38
N GLU A 109 -14.54 16.03 -7.24
CA GLU A 109 -14.14 14.66 -6.89
C GLU A 109 -12.72 14.64 -6.32
N LYS A 110 -12.52 13.92 -5.21
CA LYS A 110 -11.20 13.67 -4.65
C LYS A 110 -10.78 12.23 -4.90
N ILE A 111 -9.55 12.07 -5.39
CA ILE A 111 -8.96 10.78 -5.76
C ILE A 111 -7.71 10.58 -4.92
N GLY A 112 -7.50 9.36 -4.45
CA GLY A 112 -6.23 8.92 -3.89
C GLY A 112 -6.02 7.44 -4.16
N ASP A 113 -4.98 6.87 -3.57
CA ASP A 113 -4.65 5.46 -3.70
C ASP A 113 -4.11 4.88 -2.40
N PHE A 114 -4.03 3.56 -2.37
CA PHE A 114 -3.34 2.77 -1.35
C PHE A 114 -2.80 1.48 -1.98
N LYS A 115 -1.74 0.91 -1.41
CA LYS A 115 -1.19 -0.40 -1.81
C LYS A 115 -1.78 -1.49 -0.92
N VAL A 116 -1.97 -2.68 -1.47
CA VAL A 116 -2.33 -3.88 -0.69
C VAL A 116 -1.08 -4.72 -0.47
N ASP A 117 -0.79 -5.03 0.78
CA ASP A 117 0.41 -5.75 1.19
C ASP A 117 0.10 -6.75 2.32
N THR A 118 -0.58 -7.84 1.95
CA THR A 118 -1.08 -8.84 2.90
C THR A 118 -0.21 -10.09 3.02
N VAL A 119 0.99 -10.06 2.44
CA VAL A 119 1.97 -11.16 2.54
C VAL A 119 3.18 -10.62 3.26
N ALA A 120 3.78 -11.43 4.13
CA ALA A 120 5.03 -11.07 4.78
C ALA A 120 6.20 -11.55 3.92
N PRO A 121 7.33 -10.81 3.91
CA PRO A 121 8.51 -11.24 3.20
C PRO A 121 9.08 -12.51 3.81
N THR A 122 9.41 -13.48 2.97
CA THR A 122 10.13 -14.71 3.32
C THR A 122 11.40 -14.77 2.49
N VAL A 123 12.51 -15.22 3.08
CA VAL A 123 13.78 -15.41 2.37
C VAL A 123 14.05 -16.89 2.13
N THR A 124 14.59 -17.20 0.95
CA THR A 124 15.28 -18.45 0.63
C THR A 124 16.73 -18.12 0.36
N ILE A 125 17.63 -18.85 0.99
CA ILE A 125 19.07 -18.67 0.82
C ILE A 125 19.58 -19.86 0.02
N THR A 126 20.26 -19.57 -1.08
CA THR A 126 20.96 -20.57 -1.88
C THR A 126 22.37 -20.07 -2.18
N ASP A 127 23.24 -20.95 -2.61
CA ASP A 127 24.51 -20.56 -3.19
C ASP A 127 24.73 -21.22 -4.55
N ASN A 128 25.87 -20.94 -5.18
CA ASN A 128 26.19 -21.41 -6.53
C ASN A 128 26.97 -22.74 -6.54
N GLU A 129 27.11 -23.41 -5.40
CA GLU A 129 27.96 -24.58 -5.20
C GLU A 129 27.15 -25.72 -4.54
N ASP A 130 27.41 -26.98 -4.92
CA ASP A 130 26.48 -28.09 -4.60
C ASP A 130 26.82 -28.89 -3.30
N ALA A 131 27.98 -28.69 -2.64
CA ALA A 131 28.26 -29.26 -1.30
C ALA A 131 29.68 -29.03 -0.75
N THR A 132 30.69 -28.81 -1.60
CA THR A 132 32.10 -28.77 -1.15
C THR A 132 32.88 -27.68 -1.87
N THR A 133 33.13 -26.59 -1.16
CA THR A 133 33.97 -25.49 -1.62
C THR A 133 35.27 -25.51 -0.84
N LYS A 134 36.38 -25.20 -1.51
CA LYS A 134 37.67 -25.16 -0.81
C LYS A 134 37.81 -23.83 -0.08
N ALA A 135 38.57 -23.86 1.01
CA ALA A 135 39.06 -22.66 1.66
C ALA A 135 39.65 -21.66 0.65
N GLY A 136 39.22 -20.42 0.72
CA GLY A 136 39.71 -19.34 -0.16
C GLY A 136 39.03 -19.22 -1.52
N GLU A 137 38.10 -20.13 -1.88
CA GLU A 137 37.26 -19.97 -3.08
C GLU A 137 36.08 -19.03 -2.81
N GLU A 138 35.62 -18.32 -3.84
CA GLU A 138 34.50 -17.38 -3.74
C GLU A 138 33.18 -18.11 -3.95
N ILE A 139 32.22 -17.88 -3.05
CA ILE A 139 30.86 -18.41 -3.11
C ILE A 139 29.90 -17.25 -3.23
N ILE A 140 28.98 -17.34 -4.17
CA ILE A 140 27.92 -16.36 -4.39
C ILE A 140 26.66 -16.88 -3.69
N PHE A 141 26.38 -16.32 -2.53
CA PHE A 141 25.10 -16.49 -1.86
C PHE A 141 24.04 -15.66 -2.56
N THR A 142 22.85 -16.21 -2.70
CA THR A 142 21.65 -15.55 -3.18
C THR A 142 20.58 -15.58 -2.09
N PHE A 143 20.14 -14.40 -1.67
CA PHE A 143 19.02 -14.18 -0.76
C PHE A 143 17.80 -13.84 -1.60
N ALA A 144 16.93 -14.81 -1.87
CA ALA A 144 15.74 -14.63 -2.69
C ALA A 144 14.50 -14.47 -1.81
N PHE A 145 13.82 -13.33 -1.95
CA PHE A 145 12.57 -13.01 -1.26
C PHE A 145 11.36 -13.35 -2.14
N ASN A 146 10.23 -13.69 -1.51
CA ASN A 146 8.94 -13.85 -2.20
C ASN A 146 8.40 -12.51 -2.75
N GLU A 147 8.80 -11.39 -2.16
CA GLU A 147 8.47 -10.03 -2.57
C GLU A 147 9.65 -9.06 -2.38
N ALA A 148 9.50 -7.83 -2.86
CA ALA A 148 10.56 -6.83 -2.70
C ALA A 148 10.62 -6.37 -1.24
N VAL A 149 11.81 -6.37 -0.64
CA VAL A 149 12.04 -5.87 0.72
C VAL A 149 12.76 -4.52 0.69
N THR A 150 12.41 -3.64 1.62
CA THR A 150 13.14 -2.41 1.89
C THR A 150 14.13 -2.63 3.04
N GLU A 151 15.21 -1.84 3.06
CA GLU A 151 16.18 -1.80 4.17
C GLU A 151 16.96 -3.10 4.44
N PHE A 152 16.86 -4.12 3.60
CA PHE A 152 17.76 -5.27 3.67
C PHE A 152 19.18 -4.88 3.24
N THR A 153 20.13 -5.04 4.15
CA THR A 153 21.52 -4.64 4.01
C THR A 153 22.47 -5.75 4.45
N LYS A 154 23.77 -5.53 4.26
CA LYS A 154 24.81 -6.45 4.73
C LYS A 154 24.83 -6.64 6.25
N ASP A 155 24.31 -5.68 7.01
CA ASP A 155 24.33 -5.73 8.47
C ASP A 155 23.27 -6.70 9.01
N ASP A 156 22.28 -7.07 8.17
CA ASP A 156 21.26 -8.08 8.44
C ASP A 156 21.76 -9.52 8.21
N ILE A 157 23.04 -9.68 7.84
CA ILE A 157 23.64 -10.95 7.43
C ILE A 157 24.75 -11.32 8.43
N VAL A 158 24.59 -12.47 9.08
CA VAL A 158 25.62 -13.06 9.94
C VAL A 158 26.24 -14.28 9.24
N ILE A 159 27.57 -14.32 9.17
CA ILE A 159 28.33 -15.41 8.55
C ILE A 159 29.21 -16.06 9.62
N THR A 160 29.10 -17.39 9.77
CA THR A 160 29.79 -18.14 10.83
C THR A 160 30.99 -18.98 10.34
N ASN A 161 31.00 -19.41 9.07
CA ASN A 161 32.05 -20.27 8.47
C ASN A 161 32.76 -19.64 7.26
N GLY A 162 32.80 -18.31 7.22
CA GLY A 162 33.48 -17.55 6.18
C GLY A 162 33.47 -16.07 6.51
N ALA A 163 33.89 -15.26 5.54
CA ALA A 163 33.80 -13.82 5.61
C ALA A 163 33.33 -13.26 4.27
N ILE A 164 32.65 -12.12 4.29
CA ILE A 164 32.37 -11.36 3.06
C ILE A 164 33.70 -11.07 2.38
N LYS A 165 33.79 -11.32 1.07
CA LYS A 165 34.98 -10.98 0.29
C LYS A 165 35.31 -9.50 0.47
N ASN A 166 36.58 -9.19 0.68
CA ASN A 166 37.01 -7.81 0.87
C ASN A 166 36.59 -6.93 -0.33
N GLY A 167 35.82 -5.88 -0.06
CA GLY A 167 35.27 -4.98 -1.07
C GLY A 167 34.04 -5.50 -1.83
N ALA A 168 33.49 -6.65 -1.45
CA ALA A 168 32.19 -7.09 -1.98
C ALA A 168 31.05 -6.38 -1.26
N ASP A 169 30.10 -5.90 -2.03
CA ASP A 169 28.84 -5.35 -1.56
C ASP A 169 27.73 -6.41 -1.62
N LEU A 170 26.66 -6.17 -0.86
CA LEU A 170 25.38 -6.84 -1.10
C LEU A 170 24.75 -6.23 -2.36
N VAL A 171 24.57 -7.03 -3.41
CA VAL A 171 24.13 -6.53 -4.72
C VAL A 171 22.70 -6.93 -4.98
N LEU A 172 21.80 -5.96 -5.21
CA LEU A 172 20.44 -6.25 -5.65
C LEU A 172 20.45 -6.83 -7.07
N VAL A 173 19.77 -7.95 -7.26
CA VAL A 173 19.50 -8.55 -8.56
C VAL A 173 18.43 -7.73 -9.27
N THR A 174 18.75 -7.12 -10.42
CA THR A 174 17.84 -6.21 -11.14
C THR A 174 17.20 -6.84 -12.40
N THR A 175 17.57 -8.07 -12.73
CA THR A 175 17.10 -8.77 -13.95
C THR A 175 16.74 -10.22 -13.67
N GLY A 176 15.91 -10.80 -14.53
CA GLY A 176 15.49 -12.21 -14.43
C GLY A 176 14.29 -12.42 -13.50
N VAL A 177 14.03 -13.68 -13.15
CA VAL A 177 12.82 -14.09 -12.40
C VAL A 177 12.74 -13.52 -10.98
N ASN A 178 13.89 -13.18 -10.40
CA ASN A 178 14.01 -12.59 -9.05
C ASN A 178 14.43 -11.12 -9.08
N ALA A 179 14.21 -10.42 -10.20
CA ALA A 179 14.50 -8.99 -10.30
C ALA A 179 13.81 -8.21 -9.17
N ASN A 180 14.58 -7.37 -8.48
CA ASN A 180 14.19 -6.55 -7.33
C ASN A 180 13.69 -7.34 -6.10
N LYS A 181 13.90 -8.66 -6.10
CA LYS A 181 13.49 -9.58 -5.03
C LYS A 181 14.63 -10.48 -4.56
N ALA A 182 15.82 -10.35 -5.13
CA ALA A 182 16.97 -11.10 -4.67
C ALA A 182 18.20 -10.23 -4.51
N TYR A 183 19.08 -10.63 -3.62
CA TYR A 183 20.38 -10.02 -3.40
C TYR A 183 21.46 -11.08 -3.49
N THR A 184 22.64 -10.72 -4.00
CA THR A 184 23.80 -11.59 -4.00
C THR A 184 24.92 -11.04 -3.14
N LEU A 185 25.67 -11.95 -2.49
CA LEU A 185 26.82 -11.61 -1.66
C LEU A 185 27.93 -12.63 -1.90
N ILE A 186 29.15 -12.13 -2.09
CA ILE A 186 30.32 -12.99 -2.25
C ILE A 186 30.95 -13.25 -0.88
N VAL A 187 31.04 -14.53 -0.50
CA VAL A 187 31.62 -15.00 0.75
C VAL A 187 32.81 -15.91 0.44
N VAL A 188 33.86 -15.82 1.24
CA VAL A 188 35.04 -16.68 1.17
C VAL A 188 35.08 -17.56 2.42
N PRO A 189 35.07 -18.90 2.29
CA PRO A 189 35.18 -19.81 3.43
C PRO A 189 36.50 -19.68 4.18
N ASN A 190 36.45 -19.92 5.49
CA ASN A 190 37.65 -19.95 6.33
C ASN A 190 38.51 -21.18 6.04
N THR A 191 39.80 -21.11 6.40
CA THR A 191 40.83 -22.09 6.02
C THR A 191 40.63 -23.52 6.53
N ASP A 192 39.73 -23.74 7.50
CA ASP A 192 39.59 -24.99 8.25
C ASP A 192 38.16 -25.56 8.28
N THR A 193 37.24 -25.04 7.46
CA THR A 193 35.84 -25.50 7.41
C THR A 193 35.48 -26.05 6.03
N GLU A 194 35.69 -27.36 5.82
CA GLU A 194 34.81 -28.13 4.94
C GLU A 194 33.48 -28.28 5.69
N GLY A 195 32.48 -27.48 5.35
CA GLY A 195 31.24 -27.45 6.12
C GLY A 195 30.16 -26.69 5.40
N ASN A 196 29.10 -27.42 5.07
CA ASN A 196 27.89 -26.95 4.41
C ASN A 196 27.46 -25.58 4.96
N LEU A 197 27.56 -24.53 4.13
CA LEU A 197 27.15 -23.18 4.52
C LEU A 197 25.62 -23.06 4.64
N GLU A 198 24.87 -24.12 4.28
CA GLU A 198 23.44 -24.23 4.56
C GLU A 198 23.08 -24.26 6.06
N GLU A 199 24.04 -24.57 6.96
CA GLU A 199 23.88 -24.42 8.42
C GLU A 199 24.48 -23.11 8.97
N ALA A 200 24.89 -22.18 8.11
CA ALA A 200 25.00 -20.80 8.55
C ALA A 200 23.58 -20.39 8.97
N LEU A 201 23.36 -20.30 10.28
CA LEU A 201 22.17 -19.70 10.85
C LEU A 201 22.20 -18.22 10.47
N LEU A 202 21.80 -17.95 9.23
CA LEU A 202 21.71 -16.61 8.70
C LEU A 202 20.40 -16.07 9.25
N LEU A 203 20.48 -15.56 10.49
CA LEU A 203 19.38 -14.81 11.06
C LEU A 203 19.24 -13.53 10.25
N ILE A 204 18.15 -13.43 9.50
CA ILE A 204 17.67 -12.13 9.06
C ILE A 204 16.85 -11.57 10.21
N ASN A 205 17.30 -10.44 10.77
CA ASN A 205 16.48 -9.65 11.67
C ASN A 205 15.56 -8.77 10.81
N LEU A 206 14.42 -9.32 10.39
CA LEU A 206 13.33 -8.54 9.78
C LEU A 206 12.56 -7.77 10.85
#